data_AF-A0A832JPM9-F1
#
_entry.id   AF-A0A832JPM9-F1
#
_cell.length_a   1.000
_cell.length_b   1.000
_cell.length_c   1.000
_cell.angle_alpha   90.00
_cell.angle_beta   90.00
_cell.angle_gamma   90.00
#
_symmetry.space_group_name_H-M   'P 1'
#
loop_
_entity.id
_entity.type
_entity.pdbx_description
1 polymer ?
#
loop_
_entity_poly.entity_id
_entity_poly.type
_entity_poly.pdbx_seq_one_letter_code
_entity_poly.pdbx_strand_id
1 'polypeptide(L)'
;MEASYGRSCLIFLREGLKPCINKPEVVVGGGSWYRWALERLGLDYEHQRFGSRNRVERLFRYLREKTSIFHHKISARDYGQGIGNLKLFLNLFTPYYQTMREVG
;
A
#
# COMPACT_ATOMS: atom_id res chain seq x y z
N MET A 1 -16.81 10.29 -8.09
CA MET A 1 -15.96 9.15 -7.70
C MET A 1 -14.48 9.52 -7.65
N GLU A 2 -13.94 10.15 -8.69
CA GLU A 2 -12.52 10.57 -8.80
C GLU A 2 -11.96 11.37 -7.60
N ALA A 3 -12.72 12.32 -7.05
CA ALA A 3 -12.26 13.16 -5.94
C ALA A 3 -12.01 12.38 -4.63
N SER A 4 -12.75 11.29 -4.39
CA SER A 4 -12.59 10.47 -3.19
C SER A 4 -11.31 9.63 -3.26
N TYR A 5 -11.07 8.99 -4.42
CA TYR A 5 -9.84 8.22 -4.65
C TYR A 5 -8.60 9.10 -4.68
N GLY A 6 -8.68 10.29 -5.28
CA GLY A 6 -7.60 11.27 -5.25
C GLY A 6 -7.24 11.72 -3.83
N ARG A 7 -8.24 12.00 -2.99
CA ARG A 7 -8.02 12.38 -1.58
C ARG A 7 -7.39 11.25 -0.76
N SER A 8 -7.87 10.02 -0.93
CA SER A 8 -7.29 8.85 -0.26
C SER A 8 -5.85 8.59 -0.72
N CYS A 9 -5.58 8.72 -2.03
CA CYS A 9 -4.23 8.62 -2.59
C CYS A 9 -3.29 9.69 -2.01
N LEU A 10 -3.76 10.94 -1.90
CA LEU A 10 -2.99 12.04 -1.31
C LEU A 10 -2.63 11.76 0.16
N ILE A 11 -3.59 11.30 0.96
CA ILE A 11 -3.35 10.95 2.38
C ILE A 11 -2.36 9.80 2.47
N PHE A 12 -2.55 8.75 1.67
CA PHE A 12 -1.67 7.59 1.65
C PHE A 12 -0.23 7.97 1.29
N LEU A 13 -0.05 8.76 0.22
CA LEU A 13 1.28 9.22 -0.20
C LEU A 13 1.92 10.11 0.86
N ARG A 14 1.17 11.02 1.48
CA ARG A 14 1.70 11.86 2.58
C ARG A 14 2.23 11.02 3.74
N GLU A 15 1.49 10.00 4.16
CA GLU A 15 1.94 9.11 5.25
C GLU A 15 3.14 8.27 4.82
N GLY A 16 3.12 7.72 3.61
CA GLY A 16 4.21 6.89 3.08
C GLY A 16 5.52 7.64 2.81
N LEU A 17 5.45 8.96 2.62
CA LEU A 17 6.61 9.82 2.38
C LEU A 17 7.27 10.35 3.66
N LYS A 18 6.60 10.27 4.83
CA LYS A 18 7.20 10.67 6.12
C LYS A 18 8.57 10.04 6.41
N PRO A 19 8.80 8.74 6.13
CA PRO A 19 10.12 8.13 6.33
C PRO A 19 11.12 8.45 5.20
N CYS A 20 10.72 9.09 4.10
CA CYS A 20 11.61 9.40 3.00
C CYS A 20 12.42 10.68 3.29
N ILE A 21 13.74 10.61 3.13
CA ILE A 21 14.65 11.75 3.36
C ILE A 21 14.56 12.76 2.21
N ASN A 22 14.39 12.27 0.98
CA ASN A 22 14.31 13.07 -0.25
C ASN A 22 12.93 12.95 -0.88
N LYS A 23 12.66 13.78 -1.88
CA LYS A 23 11.49 13.67 -2.74
C LYS A 23 11.72 12.53 -3.75
N PRO A 24 11.10 11.35 -3.58
CA PRO A 24 11.35 10.23 -4.48
C PRO A 24 10.55 10.43 -5.78
N GLU A 25 11.08 9.89 -6.87
CA GLU A 25 10.29 9.62 -8.05
C GLU A 25 9.35 8.43 -7.77
N VAL A 26 8.08 8.56 -8.15
CA VAL A 26 7.04 7.56 -7.85
C VAL A 26 6.63 6.82 -9.12
N VAL A 27 6.75 5.50 -9.14
CA VAL A 27 6.21 4.69 -10.24
C VAL A 27 4.76 4.31 -9.97
N VAL A 28 3.85 4.64 -10.88
CA VAL A 28 2.40 4.41 -10.74
C VAL A 28 1.79 3.65 -11.92
N GLY A 29 0.66 3.00 -11.66
CA GLY A 29 -0.18 2.37 -12.68
C GLY A 29 -1.14 3.35 -13.37
N GLY A 30 -2.02 2.85 -14.24
CA GLY A 30 -2.93 3.66 -15.06
C GLY A 30 -4.15 4.27 -14.35
N GLY A 31 -4.14 4.37 -13.01
CA GLY A 31 -5.23 4.98 -12.27
C GLY A 31 -5.27 6.50 -12.49
N SER A 32 -6.40 7.05 -12.89
CA SER A 32 -6.61 8.49 -13.13
C SER A 32 -6.36 9.36 -11.88
N TRP A 33 -6.58 8.79 -10.69
CA TRP A 33 -6.46 9.50 -9.41
C TRP A 33 -5.02 9.76 -8.96
N TYR A 34 -4.01 9.07 -9.50
CA TYR A 34 -2.60 9.27 -9.10
C TYR A 34 -2.12 10.66 -9.46
N ARG A 35 -2.40 11.11 -10.68
CA ARG A 35 -1.97 12.41 -11.22
C ARG A 35 -2.34 13.57 -10.28
N TRP A 36 -3.61 13.64 -9.89
CA TRP A 36 -4.13 14.70 -9.02
C TRP A 36 -3.42 14.78 -7.66
N ALA A 37 -3.06 13.63 -7.08
CA ALA A 37 -2.40 13.56 -5.78
C ALA A 37 -0.90 13.86 -5.89
N LEU A 38 -0.23 13.34 -6.91
CA LEU A 38 1.20 13.52 -7.15
C LEU A 38 1.53 14.98 -7.49
N GLU A 39 0.73 15.62 -8.36
CA GLU A 39 0.87 17.04 -8.70
C GLU A 39 0.75 17.94 -7.45
N ARG A 40 -0.18 17.63 -6.54
CA ARG A 40 -0.34 18.37 -5.27
C ARG A 40 0.83 18.21 -4.30
N LEU A 41 1.53 17.10 -4.36
CA LEU A 41 2.75 16.85 -3.59
C LEU A 41 4.01 17.31 -4.36
N GLY A 42 3.84 17.72 -5.62
CA GLY A 42 4.90 18.08 -6.57
C GLY A 42 5.86 16.93 -6.89
N LEU A 43 5.42 15.68 -6.75
CA LEU A 43 6.26 14.51 -6.97
C LEU A 43 6.40 14.23 -8.46
N ASP A 44 7.62 13.95 -8.90
CA ASP A 44 7.87 13.36 -10.21
C ASP A 44 7.35 11.93 -10.21
N TYR A 45 6.76 11.52 -11.33
CA TYR A 45 6.20 10.19 -11.44
C TYR A 45 6.26 9.62 -12.85
N GLU A 46 6.44 8.31 -12.92
CA GLU A 46 6.47 7.55 -14.15
C GLU A 46 5.27 6.60 -14.21
N HIS A 47 4.56 6.61 -15.35
CA HIS A 47 3.52 5.63 -15.62
C HIS A 47 4.15 4.35 -16.18
N GLN A 48 4.09 3.25 -15.43
CA GLN A 48 4.52 1.94 -15.92
C GLN A 48 3.39 0.91 -15.82
N ARG A 49 3.12 0.23 -16.95
CA ARG A 49 2.15 -0.88 -16.99
C ARG A 49 2.73 -2.18 -16.45
N PHE A 50 4.00 -2.47 -16.73
CA PHE A 50 4.72 -3.68 -16.33
C PHE A 50 6.17 -3.33 -15.92
N GLY A 51 6.82 -4.15 -15.09
CA GLY A 51 8.24 -3.97 -14.73
C GLY A 51 8.48 -3.73 -13.24
N SER A 52 8.96 -2.52 -12.88
CA SER A 52 9.40 -2.17 -11.50
C SER A 52 8.33 -2.41 -10.41
N ARG A 53 7.06 -2.37 -10.81
CA ARG A 53 5.88 -2.69 -9.98
C ARG A 53 5.80 -4.13 -9.49
N ASN A 54 6.60 -5.05 -10.06
CA ASN A 54 6.64 -6.45 -9.64
C ASN A 54 6.88 -6.63 -8.13
N ARG A 55 7.63 -5.72 -7.48
CA ARG A 55 7.85 -5.79 -6.02
C ARG A 55 6.55 -5.56 -5.25
N VAL A 56 5.79 -4.53 -5.62
CA VAL A 56 4.51 -4.19 -5.00
C VAL A 56 3.48 -5.27 -5.28
N GLU A 57 3.41 -5.77 -6.52
CA GLU A 57 2.48 -6.84 -6.90
C GLU A 57 2.78 -8.15 -6.15
N ARG A 58 4.06 -8.51 -5.99
CA ARG A 58 4.45 -9.67 -5.19
C ARG A 58 4.07 -9.52 -3.71
N LEU A 59 4.26 -8.33 -3.13
CA LEU A 59 3.84 -8.05 -1.76
C LEU A 59 2.34 -8.28 -1.59
N PHE A 60 1.51 -7.67 -2.43
CA PHE A 60 0.06 -7.81 -2.34
C PHE A 60 -0.41 -9.23 -2.62
N ARG A 61 0.23 -9.95 -3.55
CA ARG A 61 -0.06 -11.37 -3.78
C ARG A 61 0.21 -12.21 -2.54
N TYR A 62 1.37 -12.03 -1.92
CA TYR A 62 1.74 -12.76 -0.71
C TYR A 62 0.82 -12.42 0.46
N LEU A 63 0.49 -11.14 0.64
CA LEU A 63 -0.49 -10.69 1.63
C LEU A 63 -1.82 -11.40 1.42
N ARG A 64 -2.32 -11.45 0.18
CA ARG A 64 -3.56 -12.14 -0.19
C ARG A 64 -3.50 -13.63 0.17
N GLU A 65 -2.44 -14.33 -0.23
CA GLU A 65 -2.22 -15.75 0.08
C GLU A 65 -2.20 -16.03 1.59
N LYS A 66 -1.61 -15.16 2.41
CA LYS A 66 -1.64 -15.32 3.87
C LYS A 66 -3.01 -15.04 4.45
N THR A 67 -3.70 -14.02 3.95
CA THR A 67 -5.06 -13.71 4.41
C THR A 67 -6.11 -14.71 3.92
N SER A 68 -5.85 -15.47 2.85
CA SER A 68 -6.82 -16.45 2.33
C SER A 68 -7.04 -17.62 3.30
N ILE A 69 -6.07 -17.91 4.16
CA ILE A 69 -6.20 -18.89 5.27
C ILE A 69 -7.35 -18.50 6.21
N PHE A 70 -7.57 -17.19 6.38
CA PHE A 70 -8.68 -16.65 7.18
C PHE A 70 -9.90 -16.32 6.30
N HIS A 71 -9.98 -16.81 5.06
CA HIS A 71 -10.99 -16.43 4.07
C HIS A 71 -11.08 -14.91 3.83
N HIS A 72 -9.96 -14.19 4.00
CA HIS A 72 -9.91 -12.72 4.00
C HIS A 72 -10.83 -12.07 5.06
N LYS A 73 -11.20 -12.82 6.10
CA LYS A 73 -12.02 -12.37 7.22
C LYS A 73 -11.19 -12.38 8.49
N ILE A 74 -10.94 -11.19 9.01
CA ILE A 74 -10.37 -11.04 10.34
C ILE A 74 -11.53 -11.11 11.33
N SER A 75 -11.46 -12.04 12.28
CA SER A 75 -12.49 -12.18 13.31
C SER A 75 -12.64 -10.88 14.10
N ALA A 76 -13.87 -10.39 14.23
CA ALA A 76 -14.17 -9.15 14.93
C ALA A 76 -15.60 -9.18 15.47
N ARG A 77 -15.79 -8.71 16.71
CA ARG A 77 -17.10 -8.53 17.36
C ARG A 77 -17.80 -7.25 16.90
N ASP A 78 -17.01 -6.23 16.57
CA ASP A 78 -17.48 -4.93 16.09
C ASP A 78 -16.44 -4.29 15.14
N TYR A 79 -16.82 -3.18 14.53
CA TYR A 79 -15.98 -2.47 13.56
C TYR A 79 -14.66 -1.95 14.16
N GLY A 80 -14.69 -1.44 15.39
CA GLY A 80 -13.50 -0.92 16.08
C GLY A 80 -12.50 -2.04 16.36
N GLN A 81 -12.99 -3.18 16.86
CA GLN A 81 -12.17 -4.38 17.03
C GLN A 81 -11.64 -4.90 15.69
N GLY A 82 -12.44 -4.85 14.62
CA GLY A 82 -12.00 -5.25 13.28
C GLY A 82 -10.83 -4.41 12.76
N ILE A 83 -10.90 -3.08 12.90
CA ILE A 83 -9.78 -2.20 12.58
C ILE A 83 -8.55 -2.52 13.45
N GLY A 84 -8.75 -2.74 14.75
CA GLY A 84 -7.66 -3.10 15.67
C GLY A 84 -6.94 -4.38 15.25
N ASN A 85 -7.71 -5.43 14.94
CA ASN A 85 -7.16 -6.73 14.53
C ASN A 85 -6.46 -6.64 13.16
N LEU A 86 -7.00 -5.85 12.22
CA LEU A 86 -6.34 -5.60 10.94
C LEU A 86 -5.01 -4.86 11.12
N LYS A 87 -4.97 -3.83 11.98
CA LYS A 87 -3.73 -3.11 12.30
C LYS A 87 -2.70 -4.04 12.93
N LEU A 88 -3.10 -4.87 13.88
CA LEU A 88 -2.22 -5.85 14.50
C LEU A 88 -1.64 -6.83 13.47
N PHE A 89 -2.50 -7.37 12.60
CA PHE A 89 -2.08 -8.26 11.52
C PHE A 89 -1.06 -7.59 10.59
N LEU A 90 -1.33 -6.38 10.10
CA LEU A 90 -0.42 -5.65 9.22
C LEU A 90 0.92 -5.34 9.91
N ASN A 91 0.89 -4.93 11.17
CA ASN A 91 2.09 -4.63 11.97
C ASN A 91 2.98 -5.86 12.19
N LEU A 92 2.40 -7.06 12.31
CA LEU A 92 3.15 -8.31 12.42
C LEU A 92 3.61 -8.80 11.04
N PHE A 93 2.78 -8.65 10.02
CA PHE A 93 3.04 -9.12 8.67
C PHE A 93 4.19 -8.34 7.99
N THR A 94 4.26 -7.03 8.16
CA THR A 94 5.30 -6.20 7.52
C THR A 94 6.73 -6.63 7.87
N PRO A 95 7.14 -6.73 9.15
CA PRO A 95 8.48 -7.19 9.50
C PRO A 95 8.70 -8.66 9.12
N TYR A 96 7.69 -9.52 9.29
CA TYR A 96 7.77 -10.92 8.85
C TYR A 96 8.09 -11.03 7.34
N TYR A 97 7.40 -10.27 6.50
CA TYR A 97 7.65 -10.25 5.06
C TYR A 97 9.05 -9.70 4.72
N GLN A 98 9.52 -8.68 5.44
CA GLN A 98 10.87 -8.14 5.26
C GLN A 98 11.94 -9.20 5.57
N THR A 99 11.86 -9.87 6.74
CA THR A 99 12.80 -10.93 7.11
C THR A 99 12.78 -12.09 6.11
N MET A 100 11.60 -12.53 5.65
CA MET A 100 11.49 -13.60 4.65
C MET A 100 12.12 -13.24 3.30
N ARG A 101 12.25 -11.93 2.98
CA ARG A 101 12.92 -11.45 1.78
C ARG A 101 14.42 -11.25 1.92
N GLU A 102 14.93 -11.16 3.15
CA GLU A 102 16.36 -11.04 3.44
C GLU A 102 17.05 -12.40 3.53
N VAL A 103 16.30 -13.44 3.90
CA VAL A 103 16.80 -14.82 4.06
C VAL A 103 16.74 -15.64 2.77
N GLY A 104 15.96 -15.23 1.77
CA GLY A 104 15.78 -15.93 0.48
C GLY A 104 16.26 -15.14 -0.71
#